data_AF-Q8XZA7-F1
#
_entry.id   AF-Q8XZA7-F1
#
_cell.length_a   1.000
_cell.length_b   1.000
_cell.length_c   1.000
_cell.angle_alpha   90.00
_cell.angle_beta   90.00
_cell.angle_gamma   90.00
#
_symmetry.space_group_name_H-M   'P 1'
#
loop_
_entity.id
_entity.type
_entity.pdbx_description
1 polymer ?
#
loop_
_entity_poly.entity_id
_entity_poly.type
_entity_poly.pdbx_seq_one_letter_code
_entity_poly.pdbx_strand_id
1 'polypeptide(L)'
;MTDLPNDLPSYSYQGQDLFVTDVLGHQVGGYFLDSGASNGRKGSNTWLLESRYGWSGICVEPNAEAFRQLRANRGCVCLDCCLYDRDGAVDFLEAAGVYGGIMEAYDPRHLSFTRRMLGERWPEGAPAPTVSKAARTIRSVLRSAGAPRTIDYWSLDTEGSELALLKNFPFDEYRVRVLTVEHNNGPIRAPIRGFLEARGYVRARDLGIDDGYVLADDAGGAAVDQAWRSAVWRRRLGPGR
;
A
#
# COMPACT_ATOMS: atom_id res chain seq x y z
N MET A 1 -26.41 -21.48 -8.03
CA MET A 1 -26.99 -20.18 -7.68
C MET A 1 -26.30 -19.73 -6.39
N THR A 2 -25.10 -19.17 -6.54
CA THR A 2 -24.38 -18.53 -5.44
C THR A 2 -24.59 -17.04 -5.65
N ASP A 3 -25.58 -16.49 -4.96
CA ASP A 3 -25.77 -15.05 -4.90
C ASP A 3 -24.50 -14.45 -4.29
N LEU A 4 -23.66 -13.83 -5.12
CA LEU A 4 -22.62 -12.94 -4.64
C LEU A 4 -23.34 -11.73 -4.03
N PRO A 5 -23.06 -11.35 -2.77
CA PRO A 5 -23.65 -10.16 -2.19
C PRO A 5 -23.18 -8.94 -2.97
N ASN A 6 -24.08 -8.36 -3.74
CA ASN A 6 -23.83 -7.29 -4.71
C ASN A 6 -23.64 -5.90 -4.05
N ASP A 7 -23.14 -5.84 -2.81
CA ASP A 7 -22.90 -4.61 -2.05
C ASP A 7 -21.95 -4.88 -0.86
N LEU A 8 -20.74 -5.39 -1.11
CA LEU A 8 -19.71 -5.35 -0.07
C LEU A 8 -19.22 -3.90 0.08
N PRO A 9 -19.37 -3.26 1.25
CA PRO A 9 -18.86 -1.92 1.45
C PRO A 9 -17.33 -1.93 1.36
N SER A 10 -16.78 -1.09 0.48
CA SER A 10 -15.35 -0.77 0.46
C SER A 10 -14.96 -0.11 1.78
N TYR A 11 -13.88 -0.58 2.38
CA TYR A 11 -13.24 0.08 3.52
C TYR A 11 -12.12 1.02 3.09
N SER A 12 -11.59 0.82 1.89
CA SER A 12 -10.56 1.66 1.29
C SER A 12 -11.11 3.01 0.81
N TYR A 13 -10.23 4.01 0.68
CA TYR A 13 -10.62 5.34 0.21
C TYR A 13 -10.91 5.41 -1.30
N GLN A 14 -10.27 4.57 -2.11
CA GLN A 14 -10.33 4.65 -3.57
C GLN A 14 -10.66 3.32 -4.25
N GLY A 15 -11.13 2.33 -3.48
CA GLY A 15 -11.52 1.02 -3.98
C GLY A 15 -10.34 0.07 -4.20
N GLN A 16 -9.24 0.27 -3.48
CA GLN A 16 -8.06 -0.62 -3.50
C GLN A 16 -8.44 -2.06 -3.11
N ASP A 17 -9.18 -2.23 -2.02
CA ASP A 17 -9.64 -3.52 -1.53
C ASP A 17 -10.52 -4.25 -2.56
N LEU A 18 -11.47 -3.54 -3.17
CA LEU A 18 -12.32 -4.08 -4.23
C LEU A 18 -11.51 -4.46 -5.48
N PHE A 19 -10.56 -3.61 -5.88
CA PHE A 19 -9.65 -3.92 -6.99
C PHE A 19 -8.91 -5.24 -6.74
N VAL A 20 -8.36 -5.45 -5.54
CA VAL A 20 -7.66 -6.69 -5.18
C VAL A 20 -8.61 -7.89 -5.24
N THR A 21 -9.82 -7.77 -4.69
CA THR A 21 -10.80 -8.87 -4.77
C THR A 21 -11.19 -9.20 -6.20
N ASP A 22 -11.35 -8.21 -7.06
CA ASP A 22 -11.73 -8.41 -8.45
C ASP A 22 -10.62 -9.13 -9.24
N VAL A 23 -9.38 -8.65 -9.14
CA VAL A 23 -8.26 -9.20 -9.93
C VAL A 23 -7.81 -10.58 -9.45
N LEU A 24 -8.07 -10.92 -8.19
CA LEU A 24 -7.78 -12.25 -7.64
C LEU A 24 -9.00 -13.18 -7.63
N GLY A 25 -10.08 -12.82 -8.35
CA GLY A 25 -11.25 -13.68 -8.49
C GLY A 25 -11.90 -14.03 -7.15
N HIS A 26 -11.96 -13.07 -6.24
CA HIS A 26 -12.53 -13.20 -4.90
C HIS A 26 -11.87 -14.29 -4.04
N GLN A 27 -10.56 -14.48 -4.21
CA GLN A 27 -9.76 -15.43 -3.43
C GLN A 27 -10.02 -15.32 -1.92
N VAL A 28 -10.19 -16.48 -1.27
CA VAL A 28 -10.30 -16.65 0.18
C VAL A 28 -8.96 -17.15 0.72
N GLY A 29 -8.55 -16.68 1.89
CA GLY A 29 -7.34 -17.17 2.58
C GLY A 29 -6.01 -16.74 1.95
N GLY A 30 -5.93 -15.54 1.38
CA GLY A 30 -4.66 -14.98 0.88
C GLY A 30 -3.77 -14.39 1.99
N TYR A 31 -2.60 -13.90 1.59
CA TYR A 31 -1.65 -13.21 2.47
C TYR A 31 -1.37 -11.78 1.99
N PHE A 32 -1.52 -10.79 2.89
CA PHE A 32 -1.23 -9.39 2.58
C PHE A 32 -0.04 -8.81 3.37
N LEU A 33 0.57 -7.77 2.80
CA LEU A 33 1.43 -6.82 3.49
C LEU A 33 0.79 -5.42 3.38
N ASP A 34 0.58 -4.75 4.51
CA ASP A 34 0.02 -3.41 4.59
C ASP A 34 1.07 -2.46 5.19
N SER A 35 1.67 -1.64 4.34
CA SER A 35 2.66 -0.62 4.71
C SER A 35 1.92 0.70 4.84
N GLY A 36 1.86 1.26 6.05
CA GLY A 36 1.02 2.44 6.35
C GLY A 36 -0.40 2.09 6.80
N ALA A 37 -0.53 1.07 7.66
CA ALA A 37 -1.84 0.51 8.00
C ALA A 37 -2.76 1.43 8.83
N SER A 38 -2.24 2.55 9.35
CA SER A 38 -2.97 3.51 10.19
C SER A 38 -3.70 2.81 11.34
N ASN A 39 -4.97 3.16 11.60
CA ASN A 39 -5.78 2.48 12.61
C ASN A 39 -6.26 1.08 12.21
N GLY A 40 -5.96 0.61 11.00
CA GLY A 40 -6.30 -0.72 10.50
C GLY A 40 -7.73 -0.95 10.06
N ARG A 41 -8.63 0.05 10.09
CA ARG A 41 -10.05 -0.16 9.75
C ARG A 41 -10.64 0.89 8.83
N LYS A 42 -10.53 2.17 9.18
CA LYS A 42 -11.06 3.26 8.35
C LYS A 42 -10.05 3.56 7.25
N GLY A 43 -10.47 3.50 5.98
CA GLY A 43 -9.56 3.70 4.86
C GLY A 43 -8.64 2.51 4.58
N SER A 44 -8.82 1.38 5.26
CA SER A 44 -7.89 0.24 5.15
C SER A 44 -8.08 -0.49 3.83
N ASN A 45 -6.97 -0.73 3.13
CA ASN A 45 -6.94 -1.51 1.90
C ASN A 45 -7.00 -3.03 2.14
N THR A 46 -6.84 -3.48 3.39
CA THR A 46 -6.71 -4.90 3.73
C THR A 46 -7.79 -5.40 4.71
N TRP A 47 -8.58 -4.51 5.32
CA TRP A 47 -9.59 -4.92 6.30
C TRP A 47 -10.70 -5.78 5.68
N LEU A 48 -11.13 -5.46 4.46
CA LEU A 48 -12.08 -6.31 3.72
C LEU A 48 -11.54 -7.73 3.55
N LEU A 49 -10.26 -7.83 3.16
CA LEU A 49 -9.58 -9.09 2.88
C LEU A 49 -9.48 -9.96 4.13
N GLU A 50 -9.05 -9.38 5.26
CA GLU A 50 -8.97 -10.08 6.55
C GLU A 50 -10.37 -10.48 7.05
N SER A 51 -11.28 -9.52 7.16
CA SER A 51 -12.55 -9.72 7.88
C SER A 51 -13.63 -10.46 7.09
N ARG A 52 -13.57 -10.46 5.75
CA ARG A 52 -14.58 -11.11 4.89
C ARG A 52 -14.03 -12.25 4.06
N TYR A 53 -12.76 -12.17 3.63
CA TYR A 53 -12.13 -13.21 2.82
C TYR A 53 -11.20 -14.11 3.63
N GLY A 54 -11.07 -13.90 4.95
CA GLY A 54 -10.27 -14.75 5.83
C GLY A 54 -8.77 -14.69 5.53
N TRP A 55 -8.29 -13.58 4.97
CA TRP A 55 -6.87 -13.40 4.70
C TRP A 55 -6.08 -13.20 5.99
N SER A 56 -4.82 -13.60 5.96
CA SER A 56 -3.83 -13.28 7.00
C SER A 56 -2.80 -12.30 6.45
N GLY A 57 -1.95 -11.73 7.30
CA GLY A 57 -0.98 -10.77 6.82
C GLY A 57 -0.22 -10.02 7.90
N ILE A 58 0.49 -9.00 7.45
CA ILE A 58 1.28 -8.10 8.28
C ILE A 58 0.80 -6.67 8.02
N CYS A 59 0.46 -5.96 9.09
CA CYS A 59 0.24 -4.51 9.08
C CYS A 59 1.43 -3.82 9.77
N VAL A 60 1.95 -2.76 9.16
CA VAL A 60 3.03 -1.96 9.72
C VAL A 60 2.55 -0.52 9.87
N GLU A 61 2.68 0.02 11.08
CA GLU A 61 2.28 1.39 11.42
C GLU A 61 3.24 1.97 12.48
N PRO A 62 4.07 2.97 12.13
CA PRO A 62 5.04 3.56 13.05
C PRO A 62 4.46 4.59 14.03
N ASN A 63 3.31 5.21 13.75
CA ASN A 63 2.71 6.20 14.65
C ASN A 63 2.13 5.49 15.88
N ALA A 64 2.60 5.84 17.08
CA ALA A 64 2.26 5.11 18.31
C ALA A 64 0.75 5.05 18.62
N GLU A 65 0.02 6.14 18.35
CA GLU A 65 -1.42 6.20 18.60
C GLU A 65 -2.21 5.40 17.56
N ALA A 66 -1.85 5.52 16.27
CA ALA A 66 -2.46 4.71 15.21
C ALA A 66 -2.15 3.22 15.42
N PHE A 67 -0.93 2.86 15.77
CA PHE A 67 -0.51 1.49 16.06
C PHE A 67 -1.29 0.87 17.23
N ARG A 68 -1.53 1.64 18.29
CA ARG A 68 -2.36 1.19 19.42
C ARG A 68 -3.78 0.83 18.97
N GLN A 69 -4.36 1.63 18.06
CA GLN A 69 -5.66 1.34 17.47
C GLN A 69 -5.60 0.14 16.51
N LEU A 70 -4.57 0.06 15.66
CA LEU A 70 -4.31 -1.06 14.76
C LEU A 70 -4.33 -2.39 15.49
N ARG A 71 -3.56 -2.49 16.59
CA ARG A 71 -3.48 -3.69 17.42
C ARG A 71 -4.80 -4.07 18.09
N ALA A 72 -5.66 -3.08 18.37
CA ALA A 72 -6.99 -3.33 18.91
C ALA A 72 -7.99 -3.76 17.83
N ASN A 73 -7.77 -3.35 16.57
CA ASN A 73 -8.69 -3.55 15.46
C ASN A 73 -8.39 -4.82 14.64
N ARG A 74 -7.14 -5.30 14.62
CA ARG A 74 -6.70 -6.40 13.75
C ARG A 74 -6.39 -7.68 14.51
N GLY A 75 -6.66 -8.82 13.87
CA GLY A 75 -6.22 -10.14 14.31
C GLY A 75 -4.91 -10.61 13.67
N CYS A 76 -4.43 -9.90 12.65
CA CYS A 76 -3.18 -10.20 11.95
C CYS A 76 -1.92 -9.71 12.70
N VAL A 77 -0.74 -10.00 12.15
CA VAL A 77 0.53 -9.50 12.71
C VAL A 77 0.57 -7.97 12.56
N CYS A 78 0.87 -7.26 13.63
CA CYS A 78 0.99 -5.79 13.63
C CYS A 78 2.37 -5.38 14.16
N LEU A 79 3.10 -4.53 13.44
CA LEU A 79 4.45 -4.08 13.79
C LEU A 79 4.53 -2.55 13.95
N ASP A 80 5.11 -2.11 15.08
CA ASP A 80 5.45 -0.70 15.35
C ASP A 80 6.89 -0.42 14.90
N CYS A 81 7.04 -0.16 13.61
CA CYS A 81 8.30 0.23 13.02
C CYS A 81 8.08 1.00 11.72
N CYS A 82 9.06 1.79 11.31
CA CYS A 82 9.12 2.29 9.94
C CYS A 82 9.59 1.17 9.00
N LEU A 83 9.02 1.08 7.80
CA LEU A 83 9.61 0.29 6.73
C LEU A 83 10.62 1.15 6.00
N TYR A 84 11.83 0.64 5.78
CA TYR A 84 12.86 1.40 5.08
C TYR A 84 13.89 0.55 4.33
N ASP A 85 14.95 1.19 3.83
CA ASP A 85 16.02 0.54 3.08
C ASP A 85 17.02 -0.23 3.96
N ARG A 86 16.96 -0.04 5.28
CA ARG A 86 17.84 -0.68 6.27
C ARG A 86 17.13 -0.90 7.61
N ASP A 87 17.66 -1.85 8.39
CA ASP A 87 17.31 -2.00 9.80
C ASP A 87 18.11 -0.96 10.62
N GLY A 88 17.50 -0.33 11.62
CA GLY A 88 18.18 0.68 12.44
C GLY A 88 17.22 1.67 13.12
N ALA A 89 17.70 2.88 13.40
CA ALA A 89 16.89 3.99 13.87
C ALA A 89 16.79 5.08 12.79
N VAL A 90 15.62 5.70 12.69
CA VAL A 90 15.35 6.83 11.78
C VAL A 90 14.55 7.91 12.51
N ASP A 91 14.69 9.15 12.02
CA ASP A 91 13.86 10.27 12.45
C ASP A 91 12.50 10.22 11.73
N PHE A 92 11.43 10.00 12.50
CA PHE A 92 10.07 9.88 12.01
C PHE A 92 9.20 11.07 12.46
N LEU A 93 8.49 11.70 11.53
CA LEU A 93 7.60 12.85 11.78
C LEU A 93 6.26 12.41 12.40
N GLU A 94 6.28 11.85 13.60
CA GLU A 94 5.08 11.28 14.24
C GLU A 94 3.99 12.33 14.51
N ALA A 95 4.37 13.57 14.80
CA ALA A 95 3.44 14.65 15.09
C ALA A 95 2.43 14.91 13.95
N ALA A 96 2.77 14.55 12.71
CA ALA A 96 1.91 14.71 11.54
C ALA A 96 0.76 13.70 11.45
N GLY A 97 0.67 12.73 12.38
CA GLY A 97 -0.42 11.76 12.42
C GLY A 97 -0.41 10.86 11.18
N VAL A 98 -1.51 10.85 10.42
CA VAL A 98 -1.62 10.05 9.18
C VAL A 98 -0.64 10.47 8.10
N TYR A 99 -0.17 11.72 8.13
CA TYR A 99 0.88 12.22 7.24
C TYR A 99 2.27 12.03 7.88
N GLY A 100 2.47 10.96 8.63
CA GLY A 100 3.76 10.69 9.28
C GLY A 100 4.71 10.03 8.28
N GLY A 101 5.96 10.46 8.24
CA GLY A 101 6.95 9.93 7.30
C GLY A 101 8.38 9.95 7.87
N ILE A 102 9.26 9.15 7.25
CA ILE A 102 10.70 9.17 7.56
C ILE A 102 11.29 10.45 6.94
N MET A 103 11.88 11.32 7.77
CA MET A 103 12.34 12.64 7.31
C MET A 103 13.37 12.58 6.17
N GLU A 104 14.27 11.60 6.20
CA GLU A 104 15.31 11.40 5.19
C GLU A 104 14.77 11.01 3.80
N ALA A 105 13.56 10.42 3.76
CA ALA A 105 12.94 9.90 2.54
C ALA A 105 11.60 10.58 2.22
N TYR A 106 11.23 11.61 2.96
CA TYR A 106 9.96 12.30 2.82
C TYR A 106 9.88 13.01 1.47
N ASP A 107 8.81 12.80 0.68
CA ASP A 107 8.56 13.59 -0.52
C ASP A 107 8.52 15.10 -0.18
N PRO A 108 9.35 15.96 -0.81
CA PRO A 108 9.42 17.38 -0.44
C PRO A 108 8.10 18.16 -0.59
N ARG A 109 7.24 17.78 -1.55
CA ARG A 109 5.94 18.41 -1.77
C ARG A 109 4.96 18.00 -0.70
N HIS A 110 5.01 16.73 -0.29
CA HIS A 110 4.25 16.22 0.84
C HIS A 110 4.70 16.87 2.13
N LEU A 111 6.01 16.97 2.37
CA LEU A 111 6.56 17.61 3.56
C LEU A 111 6.11 19.08 3.66
N SER A 112 6.08 19.80 2.53
CA SER A 112 5.59 21.18 2.46
C SER A 112 4.10 21.28 2.84
N PHE A 113 3.28 20.34 2.35
CA PHE A 113 1.87 20.23 2.72
C PHE A 113 1.71 19.88 4.21
N THR A 114 2.42 18.86 4.70
CA THR A 114 2.41 18.42 6.09
C THR A 114 2.80 19.53 7.06
N ARG A 115 3.83 20.33 6.72
CA ARG A 115 4.21 21.50 7.52
C ARG A 115 3.10 22.53 7.60
N ARG A 116 2.45 22.83 6.46
CA ARG A 116 1.29 23.75 6.43
C ARG A 116 0.14 23.22 7.28
N MET A 117 -0.11 21.91 7.28
CA MET A 117 -1.15 21.27 8.09
C MET A 117 -0.83 21.31 9.58
N LEU A 118 0.45 21.22 9.95
CA LEU A 118 0.89 21.31 11.35
C LEU A 118 0.83 22.74 11.90
N GLY A 119 1.03 23.76 11.06
CA GLY A 119 0.88 25.17 11.45
C GLY A 119 1.70 25.52 12.69
N GLU A 120 1.05 26.02 13.75
CA GLU A 120 1.71 26.39 15.01
C GLU A 120 2.44 25.23 15.71
N ARG A 121 2.09 23.97 15.39
CA ARG A 121 2.81 22.79 15.88
C ARG A 121 4.16 22.57 15.20
N TRP A 122 4.40 23.21 14.05
CA TRP A 122 5.69 23.23 13.38
C TRP A 122 5.98 24.62 12.76
N PRO A 123 6.31 25.62 13.60
CA PRO A 123 6.49 26.99 13.14
C PRO A 123 7.69 27.13 12.19
N GLU A 124 7.73 28.23 11.44
CA GLU A 124 8.83 28.55 10.53
C GLU A 124 10.16 28.67 11.31
N GLY A 125 11.24 28.12 10.73
CA GLY A 125 12.56 28.09 11.37
C GLY A 125 12.75 27.06 12.50
N ALA A 126 11.68 26.44 13.02
CA ALA A 126 11.81 25.40 14.03
C ALA A 126 12.28 24.05 13.44
N PRO A 127 13.03 23.25 14.21
CA PRO A 127 13.36 21.87 13.83
C PRO A 127 12.09 21.05 13.64
N ALA A 128 12.17 20.02 12.79
CA ALA A 128 11.05 19.11 12.58
C ALA A 128 10.69 18.37 13.89
N PRO A 129 9.41 18.28 14.26
CA PRO A 129 8.98 17.58 15.48
C PRO A 129 9.01 16.06 15.27
N THR A 130 10.21 15.48 15.27
CA THR A 130 10.46 14.05 15.02
C THR A 130 10.63 13.26 16.31
N VAL A 131 10.49 11.94 16.17
CA VAL A 131 10.86 10.94 17.18
C VAL A 131 11.77 9.91 16.54
N SER A 132 12.69 9.33 17.32
CA SER A 132 13.49 8.19 16.87
C SER A 132 12.64 6.92 16.85
N LYS A 133 12.46 6.31 15.68
CA LYS A 133 11.73 5.05 15.49
C LYS A 133 12.61 3.96 14.92
N ALA A 134 12.32 2.71 15.30
CA ALA A 134 12.97 1.56 14.68
C ALA A 134 12.54 1.46 13.22
N ALA A 135 13.51 1.32 12.31
CA ALA A 135 13.30 1.01 10.91
C ALA A 135 13.64 -0.46 10.66
N ARG A 136 12.89 -1.09 9.74
CA ARG A 136 13.12 -2.46 9.28
C ARG A 136 12.96 -2.56 7.78
N THR A 137 13.79 -3.39 7.16
CA THR A 137 13.63 -3.79 5.77
C THR A 137 12.42 -4.72 5.60
N ILE A 138 11.82 -4.72 4.39
CA ILE A 138 10.76 -5.66 4.04
C ILE A 138 11.24 -7.11 4.24
N ARG A 139 12.49 -7.42 3.88
CA ARG A 139 13.09 -8.76 4.09
C ARG A 139 13.09 -9.16 5.57
N SER A 140 13.52 -8.26 6.46
CA SER A 140 13.53 -8.48 7.92
C SER A 140 12.12 -8.75 8.44
N VAL A 141 11.15 -7.92 8.04
CA VAL A 141 9.74 -8.07 8.42
C VAL A 141 9.16 -9.40 7.97
N LEU A 142 9.22 -9.72 6.67
CA LEU A 142 8.65 -10.94 6.11
C LEU A 142 9.25 -12.21 6.73
N ARG A 143 10.58 -12.25 6.90
CA ARG A 143 11.25 -13.39 7.54
C ARG A 143 10.84 -13.55 9.01
N SER A 144 10.81 -12.45 9.77
CA SER A 144 10.47 -12.50 11.20
C SER A 144 9.02 -12.91 11.46
N ALA A 145 8.12 -12.59 10.54
CA ALA A 145 6.71 -12.97 10.62
C ALA A 145 6.41 -14.36 10.05
N GLY A 146 7.42 -15.06 9.50
CA GLY A 146 7.22 -16.34 8.83
C GLY A 146 6.31 -16.23 7.59
N ALA A 147 6.35 -15.10 6.88
CA ALA A 147 5.49 -14.83 5.75
C ALA A 147 5.71 -15.87 4.62
N PRO A 148 4.65 -16.26 3.89
CA PRO A 148 4.78 -17.13 2.74
C PRO A 148 5.65 -16.49 1.65
N ARG A 149 6.27 -17.33 0.82
CA ARG A 149 7.08 -16.89 -0.33
C ARG A 149 6.26 -16.10 -1.36
N THR A 150 4.95 -16.35 -1.43
CA THR A 150 4.01 -15.61 -2.25
C THR A 150 3.14 -14.73 -1.36
N ILE A 151 3.22 -13.42 -1.59
CA ILE A 151 2.34 -12.41 -1.01
C ILE A 151 1.29 -12.10 -2.05
N ASP A 152 0.01 -12.31 -1.74
CA ASP A 152 -1.07 -12.08 -2.70
C ASP A 152 -1.30 -10.59 -2.94
N TYR A 153 -1.18 -9.78 -1.90
CA TYR A 153 -1.39 -8.33 -2.00
C TYR A 153 -0.39 -7.53 -1.15
N TRP A 154 0.17 -6.47 -1.73
CA TRP A 154 0.91 -5.44 -1.00
C TRP A 154 0.25 -4.07 -1.19
N SER A 155 -0.30 -3.53 -0.11
CA SER A 155 -0.68 -2.12 0.04
C SER A 155 0.57 -1.33 0.44
N LEU A 156 1.08 -0.47 -0.45
CA LEU A 156 2.31 0.29 -0.26
C LEU A 156 2.02 1.80 -0.19
N ASP A 157 1.91 2.31 1.03
CA ASP A 157 1.59 3.70 1.37
C ASP A 157 2.48 4.14 2.54
N THR A 158 3.55 4.91 2.28
CA THR A 158 4.57 5.24 3.29
C THR A 158 5.02 6.70 3.22
N GLU A 159 4.19 7.56 2.64
CA GLU A 159 4.41 9.01 2.55
C GLU A 159 5.74 9.41 1.88
N GLY A 160 6.21 8.61 0.91
CA GLY A 160 7.33 8.97 0.00
C GLY A 160 8.43 7.93 -0.15
N SER A 161 8.46 6.88 0.69
CA SER A 161 9.51 5.85 0.64
C SER A 161 9.21 4.69 -0.30
N GLU A 162 8.12 4.75 -1.07
CA GLU A 162 7.57 3.62 -1.84
C GLU A 162 8.59 3.08 -2.85
N LEU A 163 9.25 3.96 -3.61
CA LEU A 163 10.26 3.52 -4.60
C LEU A 163 11.49 2.90 -3.93
N ALA A 164 11.90 3.40 -2.76
CA ALA A 164 13.03 2.83 -2.02
C ALA A 164 12.69 1.43 -1.51
N LEU A 165 11.47 1.26 -0.98
CA LEU A 165 10.96 -0.04 -0.54
C LEU A 165 10.81 -1.03 -1.70
N LEU A 166 10.30 -0.59 -2.85
CA LEU A 166 10.24 -1.40 -4.06
C LEU A 166 11.65 -1.86 -4.50
N LYS A 167 12.63 -0.96 -4.50
CA LYS A 167 14.02 -1.30 -4.87
C LYS A 167 14.68 -2.28 -3.89
N ASN A 168 14.32 -2.22 -2.61
CA ASN A 168 14.85 -3.08 -1.56
C ASN A 168 14.02 -4.35 -1.33
N PHE A 169 12.90 -4.52 -2.05
CA PHE A 169 12.07 -5.69 -1.90
C PHE A 169 12.85 -6.96 -2.29
N PRO A 170 12.79 -8.04 -1.49
CA PRO A 170 13.57 -9.25 -1.69
C PRO A 170 13.00 -10.15 -2.80
N PHE A 171 13.01 -9.69 -4.05
CA PHE A 171 12.46 -10.43 -5.22
C PHE A 171 13.14 -11.78 -5.50
N ASP A 172 14.34 -12.00 -4.97
CA ASP A 172 15.06 -13.27 -4.99
C ASP A 172 14.43 -14.33 -4.06
N GLU A 173 13.63 -13.89 -3.10
CA GLU A 173 13.10 -14.72 -2.02
C GLU A 173 11.58 -14.69 -1.92
N TYR A 174 10.94 -13.62 -2.37
CA TYR A 174 9.51 -13.40 -2.25
C TYR A 174 8.96 -12.89 -3.58
N ARG A 175 7.68 -13.17 -3.80
CA ARG A 175 6.91 -12.69 -4.95
C ARG A 175 5.66 -11.99 -4.44
N VAL A 176 5.27 -10.89 -5.09
CA VAL A 176 4.00 -10.21 -4.83
C VAL A 176 3.11 -10.32 -6.07
N ARG A 177 1.85 -10.74 -5.93
CA ARG A 177 0.94 -10.93 -7.06
C ARG A 177 0.26 -9.62 -7.47
N VAL A 178 -0.25 -8.88 -6.49
CA VAL A 178 -0.96 -7.60 -6.67
C VAL A 178 -0.37 -6.53 -5.78
N LEU A 179 -0.21 -5.32 -6.31
CA LEU A 179 0.22 -4.14 -5.54
C LEU A 179 -0.75 -2.99 -5.76
N THR A 180 -0.98 -2.20 -4.73
CA THR A 180 -1.38 -0.79 -4.88
C THR A 180 -0.27 0.05 -4.32
N VAL A 181 0.20 1.01 -5.11
CA VAL A 181 1.34 1.85 -4.72
C VAL A 181 0.93 3.30 -4.78
N GLU A 182 1.03 3.97 -3.63
CA GLU A 182 0.76 5.38 -3.49
C GLU A 182 1.81 6.20 -4.23
N HIS A 183 1.38 7.23 -4.95
CA HIS A 183 2.25 8.14 -5.66
C HIS A 183 1.81 9.60 -5.57
N ASN A 184 0.64 9.87 -4.96
CA ASN A 184 0.10 11.20 -4.72
C ASN A 184 0.12 12.15 -5.92
N ASN A 185 -0.21 11.60 -7.08
CA ASN A 185 -0.13 12.28 -8.38
C ASN A 185 1.21 13.00 -8.66
N GLY A 186 2.28 12.55 -8.02
CA GLY A 186 3.60 13.12 -8.14
C GLY A 186 4.44 12.58 -9.29
N PRO A 187 5.58 13.23 -9.57
CA PRO A 187 6.52 12.77 -10.58
C PRO A 187 7.08 11.37 -10.25
N ILE A 188 7.04 10.94 -8.98
CA ILE A 188 7.47 9.61 -8.53
C ILE A 188 6.65 8.46 -9.16
N ARG A 189 5.42 8.75 -9.62
CA ARG A 189 4.56 7.79 -10.33
C ARG A 189 5.26 7.15 -11.52
N ALA A 190 6.01 7.92 -12.31
CA ALA A 190 6.68 7.41 -13.50
C ALA A 190 7.87 6.48 -13.17
N PRO A 191 8.79 6.83 -12.24
CA PRO A 191 9.81 5.91 -11.73
C PRO A 191 9.24 4.62 -11.11
N ILE A 192 8.17 4.71 -10.31
CA ILE A 192 7.49 3.53 -9.73
C ILE A 192 7.00 2.60 -10.85
N ARG A 193 6.28 3.17 -11.82
CA ARG A 193 5.76 2.43 -12.97
C ARG A 193 6.89 1.75 -13.74
N GLY A 194 7.94 2.49 -14.11
CA GLY A 194 9.07 1.94 -14.85
C GLY A 194 9.79 0.82 -14.10
N PHE A 195 9.94 0.95 -12.78
CA PHE A 195 10.56 -0.08 -11.94
C PHE A 195 9.74 -1.38 -11.91
N LEU A 196 8.42 -1.27 -11.75
CA LEU A 196 7.50 -2.41 -11.69
C LEU A 196 7.32 -3.07 -13.07
N GLU A 197 7.16 -2.30 -14.15
CA GLU A 197 7.04 -2.84 -15.51
C GLU A 197 8.31 -3.61 -15.92
N ALA A 198 9.50 -3.13 -15.54
CA ALA A 198 10.76 -3.86 -15.75
C ALA A 198 10.86 -5.19 -14.99
N ARG A 199 9.94 -5.46 -14.06
CA ARG A 199 9.85 -6.70 -13.25
C ARG A 199 8.62 -7.56 -13.61
N GLY A 200 7.99 -7.28 -14.74
CA GLY A 200 6.87 -8.07 -15.23
C GLY A 200 5.51 -7.70 -14.63
N TYR A 201 5.41 -6.58 -13.91
CA TYR A 201 4.11 -6.06 -13.48
C TYR A 201 3.45 -5.25 -14.60
N VAL A 202 2.13 -5.33 -14.67
CA VAL A 202 1.29 -4.52 -15.56
C VAL A 202 0.43 -3.59 -14.70
N ARG A 203 0.40 -2.31 -15.06
CA ARG A 203 -0.53 -1.36 -14.45
C ARG A 203 -1.96 -1.70 -14.89
N ALA A 204 -2.76 -2.20 -13.96
CA ALA A 204 -4.12 -2.69 -14.21
C ALA A 204 -5.19 -1.63 -13.93
N ARG A 205 -4.98 -0.74 -12.95
CA ARG A 205 -5.98 0.26 -12.55
C ARG A 205 -5.32 1.58 -12.12
N ASP A 206 -5.92 2.69 -12.53
CA ASP A 206 -5.70 4.01 -11.94
C ASP A 206 -6.67 4.14 -10.78
N LEU A 207 -6.15 4.30 -9.57
CA LEU A 207 -6.97 4.38 -8.36
C LEU A 207 -7.02 5.81 -7.81
N GLY A 208 -6.39 6.81 -8.44
CA GLY A 208 -6.44 8.20 -7.99
C GLY A 208 -5.07 8.68 -7.53
N ILE A 209 -4.78 8.60 -6.23
CA ILE A 209 -3.42 8.85 -5.71
C ILE A 209 -2.55 7.59 -5.73
N ASP A 210 -3.16 6.45 -6.01
CA ASP A 210 -2.52 5.15 -6.20
C ASP A 210 -2.62 4.63 -7.65
N ASP A 211 -1.70 3.75 -8.01
CA ASP A 211 -1.84 2.86 -9.16
C ASP A 211 -1.88 1.39 -8.68
N GLY A 212 -2.79 0.59 -9.26
CA GLY A 212 -2.90 -0.84 -9.06
C GLY A 212 -2.12 -1.64 -10.11
N TYR A 213 -1.28 -2.57 -9.65
CA TYR A 213 -0.41 -3.41 -10.48
C TYR A 213 -0.68 -4.89 -10.25
N VAL A 214 -0.58 -5.68 -11.31
CA VAL A 214 -0.71 -7.16 -11.27
C VAL A 214 0.51 -7.76 -11.96
N LEU A 215 1.08 -8.82 -11.39
CA LEU A 215 2.16 -9.56 -12.03
C LEU A 215 1.64 -10.29 -13.28
N ALA A 216 2.31 -10.14 -14.42
CA ALA A 216 1.80 -10.61 -15.72
C ALA A 216 1.48 -12.11 -15.75
N ASP A 217 2.24 -12.94 -15.04
CA ASP A 217 1.99 -14.39 -14.96
C ASP A 217 0.69 -14.73 -14.24
N ASP A 218 0.25 -13.90 -13.28
CA ASP A 218 -1.05 -14.04 -12.60
C ASP A 218 -2.20 -13.46 -13.44
N ALA A 219 -1.90 -12.49 -14.30
CA ALA A 219 -2.84 -11.95 -15.28
C ALA A 219 -3.24 -12.99 -16.35
N GLY A 220 -2.44 -14.06 -16.52
CA GLY A 220 -2.67 -15.15 -17.49
C GLY A 220 -3.66 -16.24 -17.05
N GLY A 221 -4.05 -16.29 -15.77
CA GLY A 221 -5.06 -17.25 -15.27
C GLY A 221 -6.49 -16.69 -15.24
N ALA A 222 -6.62 -15.36 -15.11
CA ALA A 222 -7.87 -14.63 -15.21
C ALA A 222 -7.85 -13.76 -16.46
N ALA A 223 -7.86 -14.40 -17.63
CA ALA A 223 -8.22 -13.83 -18.92
C ALA A 223 -7.82 -12.36 -19.13
N VAL A 224 -6.57 -11.95 -18.97
CA VAL A 224 -6.07 -10.71 -19.61
C VAL A 224 -5.76 -11.02 -21.07
N ASP A 225 -6.78 -11.50 -21.77
CA ASP A 225 -6.80 -11.50 -23.22
C ASP A 225 -6.98 -10.05 -23.68
N GLN A 226 -6.63 -9.74 -24.94
CA GLN A 226 -6.68 -8.38 -25.51
C GLN A 226 -8.01 -7.62 -25.27
N ALA A 227 -9.08 -8.33 -24.90
CA ALA A 227 -10.33 -7.82 -24.38
C ALA A 227 -10.18 -6.81 -23.21
N TRP A 228 -9.33 -7.03 -22.20
CA TRP A 228 -9.20 -6.10 -21.06
C TRP A 228 -8.57 -4.76 -21.43
N ARG A 229 -7.56 -4.77 -22.32
CA ARG A 229 -6.99 -3.54 -22.89
C ARG A 229 -8.05 -2.77 -23.69
N SER A 230 -9.00 -3.46 -24.32
CA SER A 230 -10.05 -2.85 -25.15
C SER A 230 -11.32 -2.43 -24.38
N ALA A 231 -11.66 -3.07 -23.25
CA ALA A 231 -12.86 -2.75 -22.47
C ALA A 231 -12.69 -1.44 -21.67
N VAL A 232 -11.48 -1.17 -21.17
CA VAL A 232 -11.13 0.11 -20.54
C VAL A 232 -11.08 1.24 -21.58
N TRP A 233 -10.70 0.94 -22.83
CA TRP A 233 -10.75 1.92 -23.93
C TRP A 233 -12.17 2.17 -24.48
N ARG A 234 -13.07 1.18 -24.43
CA ARG A 234 -14.46 1.33 -24.92
C ARG A 234 -15.39 2.10 -23.97
N ARG A 235 -15.09 2.19 -22.67
CA ARG A 235 -15.85 3.04 -21.73
C ARG A 235 -15.54 4.54 -21.82
N ARG A 236 -14.65 4.98 -22.73
CA ARG A 236 -14.41 6.41 -23.04
C ARG A 236 -15.05 6.90 -24.35
N LEU A 237 -15.82 6.08 -25.06
CA LEU A 237 -16.67 6.53 -26.16
C LEU A 237 -18.06 5.93 -25.96
N GLY A 238 -18.91 6.64 -25.22
CA GLY A 238 -20.34 6.36 -25.21
C GLY A 238 -20.93 6.56 -26.62
N PRO A 239 -22.04 5.87 -26.96
CA PRO A 239 -22.68 6.01 -28.26
C PRO A 239 -23.16 7.46 -28.44
N GLY A 240 -22.80 8.04 -29.58
CA GLY A 240 -22.82 9.48 -29.80
C GLY A 240 -24.17 10.18 -29.64
N ARG A 241 -24.06 11.47 -29.30
CA ARG A 241 -24.62 12.58 -30.07
C ARG A 241 -23.57 13.66 -30.20
#